data_AF-S0EFK1-F1
#
_entry.id   AF-S0EFK1-F1
#
_cell.length_a   1.000
_cell.length_b   1.000
_cell.length_c   1.000
_cell.angle_alpha   90.00
_cell.angle_beta   90.00
_cell.angle_gamma   90.00
#
_symmetry.space_group_name_H-M   'P 1'
#
loop_
_entity.id
_entity.type
_entity.pdbx_description
1 polymer ?
#
loop_
_entity_poly.entity_id
_entity_poly.type
_entity_poly.pdbx_seq_one_letter_code
_entity_poly.pdbx_strand_id
1 'polypeptide(L)'
;MQTKTFFTTLLAVLPAAHAFKFTGPNPSEPIDVSKEITITWEGDIPDNLSRKFDFTWYCEPDRLNKLSSDISHFVDDIYLSDHKYKFRFHNSKSMLEPFADKVATKKVFSFQAVFTDEKQDGLWLEYWSQNYTIIGLDKKEDENPGVDL
;
A
#
# COMPACT_ATOMS: atom_id res chain seq x y z
N MET A 1 12.23 30.75 58.62
CA MET A 1 11.42 29.96 57.65
C MET A 1 12.23 29.83 56.37
N GLN A 2 12.79 28.65 56.08
CA GLN A 2 13.41 28.35 54.77
C GLN A 2 12.37 27.62 53.91
N THR A 3 11.94 28.25 52.83
CA THR A 3 11.03 27.69 51.85
C THR A 3 11.78 26.69 50.97
N LYS A 4 11.32 25.45 50.97
CA LYS A 4 11.82 24.38 50.09
C LYS A 4 11.33 24.63 48.67
N THR A 5 12.24 24.89 47.74
CA THR A 5 11.93 24.88 46.30
C THR A 5 11.95 23.44 45.82
N PHE A 6 10.77 22.86 45.61
CA PHE A 6 10.64 21.59 44.90
C PHE A 6 10.85 21.85 43.42
N PHE A 7 11.99 21.40 42.89
CA PHE A 7 12.19 21.28 41.44
C PHE A 7 11.29 20.14 40.94
N THR A 8 10.13 20.48 40.40
CA THR A 8 9.37 19.58 39.54
C THR A 8 10.11 19.47 38.21
N THR A 9 10.92 18.43 38.05
CA THR A 9 11.43 17.99 36.76
C THR A 9 10.23 17.63 35.88
N LEU A 10 9.87 18.56 34.99
CA LEU A 10 8.95 18.31 33.90
C LEU A 10 9.61 17.25 33.01
N LEU A 11 9.13 16.00 33.06
CA LEU A 11 9.49 15.00 32.05
C LEU A 11 9.01 15.56 30.71
N ALA A 12 9.94 16.07 29.91
CA ALA A 12 9.68 16.37 28.52
C ALA A 12 9.27 15.05 27.86
N VAL A 13 7.99 14.94 27.50
CA VAL A 13 7.49 13.91 26.60
C VAL A 13 8.14 14.22 25.25
N LEU A 14 9.29 13.62 24.97
CA LEU A 14 9.84 13.62 23.62
C LEU A 14 8.74 13.03 22.72
N PRO A 15 8.35 13.70 21.63
CA PRO A 15 7.50 13.06 20.64
C PRO A 15 8.31 11.87 20.13
N ALA A 16 7.83 10.67 20.42
CA ALA A 16 8.29 9.50 19.69
C ALA A 16 7.90 9.77 18.23
N ALA A 17 8.84 10.24 17.42
CA ALA A 17 8.65 10.25 15.97
C ALA A 17 8.35 8.81 15.59
N HIS A 18 7.08 8.51 15.33
CA HIS A 18 6.67 7.17 14.99
C HIS A 18 7.37 6.81 13.68
N ALA A 19 8.23 5.80 13.70
CA ALA A 19 8.90 5.32 12.49
C ALA A 19 7.84 4.96 11.44
N PHE A 20 8.15 5.26 10.17
CA PHE A 20 7.23 5.02 9.08
C PHE A 20 6.74 3.57 9.05
N LYS A 21 5.44 3.43 8.86
CA LYS A 21 4.74 2.16 8.75
C LYS A 21 3.81 2.22 7.56
N PHE A 22 4.09 1.39 6.57
CA PHE A 22 3.19 1.19 5.45
C PHE A 22 2.10 0.19 5.84
N THR A 23 0.90 0.68 6.16
CA THR A 23 -0.22 -0.15 6.62
C THR A 23 -0.98 -0.78 5.45
N GLY A 24 -0.96 -0.13 4.28
CA GLY A 24 -1.62 -0.65 3.08
C GLY A 24 -3.15 -0.62 3.16
N PRO A 25 -3.84 -1.45 2.36
CA PRO A 25 -5.28 -1.68 2.49
C PRO A 25 -5.67 -2.45 3.76
N ASN A 26 -6.96 -2.45 4.12
CA ASN A 26 -7.47 -3.22 5.26
C ASN A 26 -7.16 -4.73 5.08
N PRO A 27 -6.34 -5.35 5.96
CA PRO A 27 -5.93 -6.75 5.82
C PRO A 27 -7.03 -7.75 6.20
N SER A 28 -8.12 -7.29 6.82
CA SER A 28 -9.25 -8.13 7.22
C SER A 28 -10.22 -8.44 6.07
N GLU A 29 -10.11 -7.74 4.94
CA GLU A 29 -11.03 -7.85 3.82
C GLU A 29 -10.29 -8.25 2.54
N PRO A 30 -10.87 -9.12 1.69
CA PRO A 30 -10.38 -9.31 0.33
C PRO A 30 -10.47 -8.01 -0.47
N ILE A 31 -9.50 -7.80 -1.36
CA ILE A 31 -9.47 -6.65 -2.24
C ILE A 31 -10.26 -6.97 -3.50
N ASP A 32 -11.33 -6.23 -3.73
CA ASP A 32 -12.14 -6.32 -4.94
C ASP A 32 -11.57 -5.40 -6.02
N VAL A 33 -11.05 -5.98 -7.12
CA VAL A 33 -10.41 -5.20 -8.20
C VAL A 33 -11.37 -4.27 -8.94
N SER A 34 -12.68 -4.50 -8.82
CA SER A 34 -13.70 -3.64 -9.42
C SER A 34 -13.93 -2.36 -8.61
N LYS A 35 -13.41 -2.31 -7.38
CA LYS A 35 -13.60 -1.20 -6.45
C LYS A 35 -12.33 -0.39 -6.27
N GLU A 36 -12.53 0.86 -5.88
CA GLU A 36 -11.46 1.69 -5.35
C GLU A 36 -11.12 1.23 -3.93
N ILE A 37 -9.83 1.11 -3.62
CA ILE A 37 -9.33 0.78 -2.29
C ILE A 37 -8.56 1.94 -1.70
N THR A 38 -8.59 2.05 -0.38
CA THR A 38 -7.76 3.03 0.34
C THR A 38 -6.50 2.35 0.84
N ILE A 39 -5.35 2.85 0.39
CA ILE A 39 -4.02 2.51 0.89
C ILE A 39 -3.67 3.52 1.97
N THR A 40 -3.08 3.08 3.09
CA THR A 40 -2.76 3.95 4.23
C THR A 40 -1.32 3.78 4.69
N TRP A 41 -0.81 4.79 5.39
CA TRP A 41 0.47 4.76 6.08
C TRP A 41 0.50 5.75 7.25
N GLU A 42 1.42 5.49 8.17
CA GLU A 42 1.61 6.29 9.38
C GLU A 42 3.10 6.52 9.62
N GLY A 43 3.40 7.48 10.50
CA GLY A 43 4.77 7.76 10.92
C GLY A 43 5.55 8.58 9.90
N ASP A 44 6.87 8.58 10.09
CA ASP A 44 7.80 9.46 9.42
C ASP A 44 9.06 8.72 8.94
N ILE A 45 9.70 9.24 7.91
CA ILE A 45 10.96 8.75 7.34
C ILE A 45 12.13 9.71 7.64
N PRO A 46 13.39 9.26 7.51
CA PRO A 46 14.55 10.14 7.66
C PRO A 46 14.54 11.37 6.74
N ASP A 47 15.03 12.50 7.24
CA ASP A 47 15.00 13.80 6.52
C ASP A 47 15.81 13.86 5.23
N ASN A 48 16.72 12.91 5.00
CA ASN A 48 17.50 12.84 3.77
C ASN A 48 16.75 12.18 2.60
N LEU A 49 15.58 11.57 2.85
CA LEU A 49 14.79 10.93 1.80
C LEU A 49 13.72 11.88 1.25
N SER A 50 13.36 11.69 -0.01
CA SER A 50 12.22 12.40 -0.60
C SER A 50 10.96 12.10 0.20
N ARG A 51 10.11 13.12 0.38
CA ARG A 51 8.79 12.93 0.99
C ARG A 51 7.76 12.47 -0.05
N LYS A 52 8.12 12.48 -1.34
CA LYS A 52 7.45 11.76 -2.40
C LYS A 52 7.95 10.32 -2.41
N PHE A 53 7.06 9.36 -2.67
CA PHE A 53 7.46 7.96 -2.77
C PHE A 53 6.72 7.24 -3.89
N ASP A 54 7.38 6.20 -4.40
CA ASP A 54 6.83 5.34 -5.44
C ASP A 54 6.01 4.21 -4.83
N PHE A 55 4.97 3.80 -5.55
CA PHE A 55 4.04 2.77 -5.13
C PHE A 55 3.98 1.65 -6.16
N THR A 56 4.19 0.41 -5.71
CA THR A 56 4.14 -0.77 -6.58
C THR A 56 3.31 -1.87 -5.94
N TRP A 57 2.53 -2.59 -6.73
CA TRP A 57 1.90 -3.83 -6.28
C TRP A 57 2.61 -5.05 -6.86
N TYR A 58 2.60 -6.14 -6.10
CA TYR A 58 3.17 -7.44 -6.46
C TYR A 58 2.18 -8.57 -6.21
N CYS A 59 2.21 -9.58 -7.09
CA CYS A 59 1.43 -10.79 -6.95
C CYS A 59 2.26 -12.02 -7.37
N GLU A 60 2.32 -13.03 -6.51
CA GLU A 60 2.96 -14.31 -6.80
C GLU A 60 1.92 -15.44 -6.72
N PRO A 61 1.05 -15.61 -7.74
CA PRO A 61 -0.06 -16.58 -7.70
C PRO A 61 0.43 -18.04 -7.58
N ASP A 62 1.62 -18.32 -8.10
CA ASP A 62 2.32 -19.58 -7.96
C ASP A 62 3.85 -19.38 -8.11
N ARG A 63 4.62 -20.47 -7.98
CA ARG A 63 6.09 -20.43 -8.00
C ARG A 63 6.70 -20.04 -9.34
N LEU A 64 5.94 -20.05 -10.43
CA LEU A 64 6.44 -19.79 -11.78
C LEU A 64 6.10 -18.38 -12.26
N ASN A 65 5.14 -17.71 -11.62
CA ASN A 65 4.60 -16.45 -12.08
C ASN A 65 4.77 -15.38 -11.01
N LYS A 66 5.45 -14.30 -11.38
CA LYS A 66 5.58 -13.08 -10.57
C LYS A 66 5.07 -11.92 -11.40
N LEU A 67 4.05 -11.25 -10.89
CA LEU A 67 3.37 -10.15 -11.55
C LEU A 67 3.55 -8.90 -10.70
N SER A 68 3.75 -7.77 -11.34
CA SER A 68 3.83 -6.48 -10.66
C SER A 68 3.40 -5.35 -11.58
N SER A 69 2.94 -4.25 -10.99
CA SER A 69 2.80 -3.00 -11.70
C SER A 69 3.29 -1.88 -10.80
N ASP A 70 4.20 -1.09 -11.35
CA ASP A 70 4.47 0.24 -10.82
C ASP A 70 3.20 1.08 -11.03
N ILE A 71 2.81 1.79 -9.99
CA ILE A 71 1.60 2.62 -9.95
C ILE A 71 1.99 4.08 -10.10
N SER A 72 3.22 4.44 -9.70
CA SER A 72 3.78 5.79 -9.67
C SER A 72 3.80 6.48 -11.04
N HIS A 73 3.90 5.71 -12.12
CA HIS A 73 3.84 6.22 -13.49
C HIS A 73 2.43 6.52 -14.01
N PHE A 74 1.38 6.08 -13.31
CA PHE A 74 -0.01 6.17 -13.76
C PHE A 74 -0.87 7.09 -12.89
N VAL A 75 -0.28 7.73 -11.88
CA VAL A 75 -1.00 8.48 -10.85
C VAL A 75 -0.26 9.77 -10.51
N ASP A 76 -0.96 10.69 -9.87
CA ASP A 76 -0.34 11.90 -9.31
C ASP A 76 0.67 11.52 -8.22
N ASP A 77 1.70 12.34 -8.04
CA ASP A 77 2.73 12.17 -7.01
C ASP A 77 2.12 11.90 -5.63
N ILE A 78 2.56 10.82 -4.97
CA ILE A 78 2.08 10.42 -3.65
C ILE A 78 3.05 10.97 -2.59
N TYR A 79 2.53 11.73 -1.64
CA TYR A 79 3.32 12.37 -0.60
C TYR A 79 3.10 11.75 0.77
N LEU A 80 4.16 11.64 1.56
CA LEU A 80 4.14 11.15 2.93
C LEU A 80 3.07 11.85 3.80
N SER A 81 2.86 13.14 3.61
CA SER A 81 1.91 13.96 4.37
C SER A 81 0.45 13.58 4.15
N ASP A 82 0.12 12.82 3.10
CA ASP A 82 -1.26 12.55 2.74
C ASP A 82 -1.87 11.44 3.61
N HIS A 83 -1.03 10.58 4.20
CA HIS A 83 -1.37 9.43 5.05
C HIS A 83 -2.27 8.36 4.40
N LYS A 84 -2.85 8.65 3.23
CA LYS A 84 -3.73 7.76 2.49
C LYS A 84 -3.72 8.08 1.01
N TYR A 85 -3.96 7.05 0.21
CA TYR A 85 -4.11 7.14 -1.23
C TYR A 85 -5.29 6.27 -1.71
N LYS A 86 -6.06 6.78 -2.66
CA LYS A 86 -7.18 6.05 -3.28
C LYS A 86 -6.67 5.35 -4.53
N PHE A 87 -6.51 4.05 -4.46
CA PHE A 87 -6.01 3.23 -5.55
C PHE A 87 -7.15 2.50 -6.26
N ARG A 88 -7.04 2.42 -7.59
CA ARG A 88 -7.89 1.57 -8.42
C ARG A 88 -7.00 0.77 -9.38
N PHE A 89 -7.34 -0.49 -9.57
CA PHE A 89 -6.64 -1.38 -10.49
C PHE A 89 -6.92 -0.95 -11.94
N HIS A 90 -6.04 -0.14 -12.52
CA HIS A 90 -6.11 0.22 -13.94
C HIS A 90 -5.34 -0.80 -14.76
N ASN A 91 -5.96 -1.38 -15.79
CA ASN A 91 -5.35 -2.31 -16.76
C ASN A 91 -4.65 -3.55 -16.16
N SER A 92 -4.75 -3.77 -14.85
CA SER A 92 -4.15 -4.91 -14.14
C SER A 92 -5.04 -6.16 -14.20
N LYS A 93 -6.33 -5.98 -14.53
CA LYS A 93 -7.32 -7.06 -14.54
C LYS A 93 -6.90 -8.17 -15.50
N SER A 94 -6.55 -7.84 -16.74
CA SER A 94 -6.13 -8.83 -17.75
C SER A 94 -4.85 -9.57 -17.37
N MET A 95 -3.96 -8.94 -16.60
CA MET A 95 -2.73 -9.57 -16.11
C MET A 95 -3.00 -10.57 -14.98
N LEU A 96 -4.01 -10.30 -14.14
CA LEU A 96 -4.36 -11.13 -13.00
C LEU A 96 -5.42 -12.20 -13.32
N GLU A 97 -6.28 -11.96 -14.31
CA GLU A 97 -7.37 -12.84 -14.74
C GLU A 97 -6.95 -14.30 -14.98
N PRO A 98 -5.82 -14.62 -15.64
CA PRO A 98 -5.37 -16.00 -15.83
C PRO A 98 -5.11 -16.77 -14.52
N PHE A 99 -5.02 -16.05 -13.39
CA PHE A 99 -4.71 -16.59 -12.08
C PHE A 99 -5.83 -16.36 -11.06
N ALA A 100 -7.04 -15.97 -11.50
CA ALA A 100 -8.17 -15.59 -10.65
C ALA A 100 -8.39 -16.55 -9.45
N ASP A 101 -8.51 -17.85 -9.70
CA ASP A 101 -8.69 -18.86 -8.65
C ASP A 101 -7.55 -18.86 -7.62
N LYS A 102 -6.31 -18.72 -8.09
CA LYS A 102 -5.12 -18.76 -7.21
C LYS A 102 -5.03 -17.50 -6.35
N VAL A 103 -5.35 -16.34 -6.90
CA VAL A 103 -5.26 -15.06 -6.18
C VAL A 103 -6.47 -14.80 -5.27
N ALA A 104 -7.62 -15.42 -5.57
CA ALA A 104 -8.83 -15.38 -4.75
C ALA A 104 -8.81 -16.35 -3.55
N THR A 105 -8.00 -17.41 -3.62
CA THR A 105 -7.91 -18.41 -2.54
C THR A 105 -6.65 -18.29 -1.70
N LYS A 106 -5.66 -17.50 -2.14
CA LYS A 106 -4.39 -17.33 -1.44
C LYS A 106 -4.12 -15.87 -1.10
N LYS A 107 -3.34 -15.67 -0.05
CA LYS A 107 -2.84 -14.36 0.39
C LYS A 107 -1.51 -14.01 -0.30
N VAL A 108 -1.56 -13.89 -1.62
CA VAL A 108 -0.36 -13.80 -2.50
C VAL A 108 -0.09 -12.40 -3.03
N PHE A 109 -0.88 -11.42 -2.60
CA PHE A 109 -0.79 -10.06 -3.08
C PHE A 109 -0.13 -9.14 -2.04
N SER A 110 0.72 -8.23 -2.51
CA SER A 110 1.51 -7.31 -1.69
C SER A 110 1.57 -5.93 -2.34
N PHE A 111 1.79 -4.92 -1.51
CA PHE A 111 2.01 -3.54 -1.88
C PHE A 111 3.33 -3.06 -1.27
N GLN A 112 4.05 -2.23 -2.00
CA GLN A 112 5.34 -1.70 -1.63
C GLN A 112 5.33 -0.18 -1.78
N ALA A 113 5.86 0.51 -0.77
CA ALA A 113 6.21 1.92 -0.85
C ALA A 113 7.74 2.05 -0.89
N VAL A 114 8.27 2.84 -1.82
CA VAL A 114 9.71 3.03 -2.02
C VAL A 114 10.05 4.51 -1.91
N PHE A 115 10.87 4.86 -0.91
CA PHE A 115 11.41 6.21 -0.73
C PHE A 115 12.82 6.26 -1.27
N THR A 116 13.13 7.24 -2.11
CA THR A 116 14.46 7.43 -2.69
C THR A 116 15.15 8.65 -2.09
N ASP A 117 16.48 8.59 -1.99
CA ASP A 117 17.29 9.78 -1.67
C ASP A 117 17.50 10.58 -2.97
N GLU A 118 17.01 11.83 -3.00
CA GLU A 118 17.17 12.71 -4.18
C GLU A 118 18.64 13.11 -4.43
N LYS A 119 19.54 12.90 -3.45
CA LYS A 119 20.92 13.37 -3.46
C LYS A 119 21.95 12.25 -3.58
N GLN A 120 21.58 11.00 -3.32
CA GLN A 120 22.49 9.85 -3.38
C GLN A 120 21.86 8.68 -4.13
N ASP A 121 22.36 8.42 -5.34
CA ASP A 121 22.07 7.19 -6.08
C ASP A 121 22.39 5.97 -5.21
N GLY A 122 21.35 5.24 -4.78
CA GLY A 122 21.49 3.92 -4.17
C GLY A 122 21.00 3.77 -2.73
N LEU A 123 20.54 4.83 -2.06
CA LEU A 123 19.78 4.70 -0.81
C LEU A 123 18.28 4.76 -1.14
N TRP A 124 17.61 3.62 -0.98
CA TRP A 124 16.16 3.55 -0.98
C TRP A 124 15.65 2.78 0.24
N LEU A 125 14.55 3.26 0.82
CA LEU A 125 13.83 2.53 1.88
C LEU A 125 12.57 1.93 1.29
N GLU A 126 12.39 0.63 1.53
CA GLU A 126 11.23 -0.11 1.08
C GLU A 126 10.39 -0.53 2.28
N TYR A 127 9.09 -0.35 2.14
CA TYR A 127 8.13 -0.77 3.14
C TYR A 127 7.03 -1.57 2.47
N TRP A 128 6.68 -2.68 3.12
CA TRP A 128 5.79 -3.68 2.54
C TRP A 128 4.53 -3.83 3.37
N SER A 129 3.40 -3.91 2.68
CA SER A 129 2.16 -4.42 3.24
C SER A 129 1.71 -5.62 2.42
N GLN A 130 1.51 -6.77 3.06
CA GLN A 130 1.49 -8.07 2.38
C GLN A 130 0.34 -8.94 2.86
N ASN A 131 0.19 -10.09 2.19
CA ASN A 131 -0.76 -11.15 2.53
C ASN A 131 -2.22 -10.77 2.22
N TYR A 132 -2.46 -10.13 1.08
CA TYR A 132 -3.78 -9.82 0.59
C TYR A 132 -4.30 -10.89 -0.38
N THR A 133 -5.61 -11.08 -0.35
CA THR A 133 -6.38 -11.88 -1.31
C THR A 133 -7.11 -10.93 -2.25
N ILE A 134 -7.16 -11.28 -3.53
CA ILE A 134 -7.80 -10.47 -4.58
C ILE A 134 -9.05 -11.18 -5.11
N ILE A 135 -10.16 -10.47 -5.22
CA ILE A 135 -11.43 -10.97 -5.79
C ILE A 135 -11.94 -10.06 -6.90
N GLY A 136 -13.00 -10.46 -7.60
CA GLY A 136 -13.63 -9.66 -8.66
C GLY A 136 -12.90 -9.72 -10.01
N LEU A 137 -12.01 -10.71 -10.18
CA LEU A 137 -11.32 -10.97 -11.45
C LEU A 137 -12.17 -11.77 -12.43
N ASP A 138 -13.20 -12.47 -11.95
CA ASP A 138 -14.07 -13.29 -12.79
C ASP A 138 -14.67 -12.44 -13.92
N LYS A 139 -14.76 -13.04 -15.11
CA LYS A 139 -15.59 -12.47 -16.15
C LYS A 139 -17.02 -12.60 -15.64
N LYS A 140 -17.71 -11.48 -15.42
CA LYS A 140 -19.16 -11.54 -15.50
C LYS A 140 -19.44 -12.14 -16.88
N GLU A 141 -19.98 -13.35 -16.92
CA GLU A 141 -20.81 -13.71 -18.06
C GLU A 141 -21.80 -12.57 -18.17
N ASP A 142 -21.73 -11.83 -19.29
CA ASP A 142 -22.84 -10.97 -19.66
C ASP A 142 -24.08 -11.84 -19.52
N GLU A 143 -24.98 -11.46 -18.59
CA GLU A 143 -26.31 -12.03 -18.52
C GLU A 143 -26.87 -11.97 -19.94
N ASN A 144 -26.95 -13.14 -20.56
CA ASN A 144 -27.56 -13.34 -21.85
C ASN A 144 -28.90 -12.57 -21.84
N PRO A 145 -29.06 -11.46 -22.59
CA PRO A 145 -30.37 -10.86 -22.70
C PRO A 145 -31.18 -11.91 -23.44
N GLY A 146 -32.09 -12.55 -22.70
CA GLY A 146 -32.89 -13.66 -23.19
C GLY A 146 -33.31 -13.40 -24.62
N VAL A 147 -32.93 -14.33 -25.49
CA VAL A 147 -33.53 -14.49 -26.81
C VAL A 147 -35.02 -14.67 -26.56
N ASP A 148 -35.79 -13.60 -26.71
CA ASP A 148 -37.22 -13.71 -26.95
C ASP A 148 -37.41 -14.03 -28.43
N LEU A 149 -38.03 -15.19 -28.66
CA LEU A 149 -38.43 -15.79 -29.93
C LEU A 149 -39.44 -14.93 -30.68
#